data_AF-A0A328RNS2-F1
#
_entry.id   AF-A0A328RNS2-F1
#
_cell.length_a   1.000
_cell.length_b   1.000
_cell.length_c   1.000
_cell.angle_alpha   90.00
_cell.angle_beta   90.00
_cell.angle_gamma   90.00
#
_symmetry.space_group_name_H-M   'P 1'
#
loop_
_entity.id
_entity.type
_entity.pdbx_description
1 polymer ?
#
loop_
_entity_poly.entity_id
_entity_poly.type
_entity_poly.pdbx_seq_one_letter_code
_entity_poly.pdbx_strand_id
1 'polypeptide(L)'
;MEPFKLREDEKADLKRFHKSVRDGSSRDKIKAILMMDSGYSYIEIAVVLILEEKTIRRWKERYQVRKNITGYIFIPKNAVGI
;
A
#
# COMPACT_ATOMS: atom_id res chain seq x y z
N MET A 1 1.62 -9.14 -15.55
CA MET A 1 1.12 -7.99 -14.77
C MET A 1 1.89 -6.78 -15.26
N GLU A 2 1.20 -5.69 -15.62
CA GLU A 2 1.90 -4.44 -15.97
C GLU A 2 2.84 -4.00 -14.85
N PRO A 3 4.06 -3.52 -15.17
CA PRO A 3 5.01 -3.09 -14.17
C PRO A 3 4.42 -1.94 -13.34
N PHE A 4 4.26 -2.16 -12.04
CA PHE A 4 3.88 -1.10 -11.13
C PHE A 4 5.13 -0.32 -10.75
N LYS A 5 5.24 0.93 -11.19
CA LYS A 5 6.39 1.79 -10.90
C LYS A 5 5.96 3.06 -10.18
N LEU A 6 6.63 3.35 -9.08
CA LEU A 6 6.46 4.57 -8.32
C LEU A 6 7.46 5.62 -8.77
N ARG A 7 7.07 6.89 -8.67
CA ARG A 7 8.02 8.00 -8.74
C ARG A 7 8.88 8.05 -7.46
N GLU A 8 10.04 8.68 -7.55
CA GLU A 8 10.98 8.73 -6.43
C GLU A 8 10.45 9.53 -5.24
N ASP A 9 9.67 10.60 -5.47
CA ASP A 9 8.97 11.36 -4.44
C ASP A 9 7.97 10.49 -3.67
N GLU A 10 7.20 9.67 -4.39
CA GLU A 10 6.22 8.76 -3.79
C GLU A 10 6.91 7.70 -2.92
N LYS A 11 8.04 7.15 -3.37
CA LYS A 11 8.83 6.19 -2.58
C LYS A 11 9.39 6.84 -1.32
N ALA A 12 9.93 8.05 -1.44
CA ALA A 12 10.49 8.78 -0.30
C ALA A 12 9.40 9.08 0.75
N ASP A 13 8.23 9.53 0.31
CA ASP A 13 7.08 9.78 1.17
C ASP A 13 6.61 8.51 1.88
N LEU A 14 6.42 7.41 1.13
CA LEU A 14 6.02 6.13 1.71
C LEU A 14 7.02 5.64 2.76
N LYS A 15 8.33 5.70 2.47
CA LYS A 15 9.39 5.33 3.43
C LYS A 15 9.36 6.24 4.67
N ARG A 16 9.12 7.54 4.50
CA ARG A 16 8.99 8.48 5.63
C ARG A 16 7.78 8.13 6.49
N PHE A 17 6.61 7.93 5.90
CA PHE A 17 5.40 7.59 6.64
C PHE A 17 5.49 6.23 7.33
N HIS A 18 6.10 5.21 6.70
CA HIS A 18 6.29 3.89 7.32
C HIS A 18 7.02 4.00 8.67
N LYS A 19 8.03 4.87 8.75
CA LYS A 19 8.79 5.13 9.98
C LYS A 19 7.97 5.87 11.04
N SER A 20 6.98 6.67 10.65
CA SER A 20 6.19 7.51 11.58
C SER A 20 4.90 6.85 12.07
N VAL A 21 4.26 5.99 11.28
CA VAL A 21 2.99 5.37 11.66
C VAL A 21 3.19 4.28 12.72
N ARG A 22 2.24 4.17 13.66
CA ARG A 22 2.22 3.13 14.69
C ARG A 22 1.26 1.98 14.37
N ASP A 23 0.21 2.27 13.61
CA ASP A 23 -0.77 1.28 13.18
C ASP A 23 -0.17 0.27 12.20
N GLY A 24 -0.33 -1.03 12.51
CA GLY A 24 0.22 -2.13 11.72
C GLY A 24 -0.36 -2.18 10.31
N SER A 25 -1.69 -2.00 10.17
CA SER A 25 -2.35 -2.02 8.86
C SER A 25 -1.81 -0.94 7.94
N SER A 26 -1.56 0.26 8.47
CA SER A 26 -0.96 1.37 7.73
C SER A 26 0.46 1.05 7.28
N ARG A 27 1.28 0.40 8.13
CA ARG A 27 2.63 -0.06 7.74
C ARG A 27 2.56 -1.09 6.62
N ASP A 28 1.64 -2.05 6.71
CA ASP A 28 1.56 -3.14 5.73
C ASP A 28 1.04 -2.66 4.37
N LYS A 29 0.09 -1.71 4.34
CA LYS A 29 -0.27 -1.00 3.10
C LYS A 29 0.95 -0.39 2.42
N ILE A 30 1.78 0.32 3.20
CA ILE A 30 2.97 0.97 2.67
C ILE A 30 3.98 -0.06 2.14
N LYS A 31 4.24 -1.13 2.90
CA LYS A 31 5.14 -2.21 2.47
C LYS A 31 4.65 -2.84 1.17
N ALA A 32 3.37 -3.17 1.07
CA ALA A 32 2.79 -3.79 -0.13
C ALA A 32 3.05 -2.94 -1.37
N ILE A 33 2.82 -1.63 -1.30
CA ILE A 33 3.06 -0.72 -2.43
C ILE A 33 4.55 -0.61 -2.79
N LEU A 34 5.45 -0.56 -1.81
CA LEU A 34 6.90 -0.56 -2.05
C LEU A 34 7.41 -1.89 -2.63
N MET A 35 6.83 -3.02 -2.20
CA MET A 35 7.18 -4.35 -2.73
C MET A 35 6.72 -4.51 -4.18
N MET A 36 5.53 -4.00 -4.53
CA MET A 36 5.09 -3.98 -5.93
C MET A 36 6.05 -3.16 -6.82
N ASP A 37 6.52 -2.00 -6.35
CA ASP A 37 7.53 -1.19 -7.08
C ASP A 37 8.86 -1.94 -7.26
N SER A 38 9.15 -2.85 -6.33
CA SER A 38 10.35 -3.71 -6.34
C SER A 38 10.16 -4.99 -7.16
N GLY A 39 9.00 -5.19 -7.80
CA GLY A 39 8.74 -6.32 -8.70
C GLY A 39 8.05 -7.53 -8.08
N TYR A 40 7.67 -7.48 -6.80
CA TYR A 40 6.95 -8.58 -6.16
C TYR A 40 5.52 -8.69 -6.71
N SER A 41 5.09 -9.91 -6.97
CA SER A 41 3.71 -10.24 -7.32
C SER A 41 2.77 -10.09 -6.13
N TYR A 42 1.46 -9.98 -6.38
CA TYR A 42 0.47 -9.89 -5.29
C TYR A 42 0.46 -11.12 -4.39
N ILE A 43 0.72 -12.30 -4.95
CA ILE A 43 0.77 -13.56 -4.19
C ILE A 43 1.97 -13.55 -3.25
N GLU A 44 3.16 -13.17 -3.73
CA GLU A 44 4.35 -13.07 -2.88
C GLU A 44 4.16 -12.06 -1.74
N ILE A 45 3.57 -10.91 -2.03
CA ILE A 45 3.27 -9.89 -1.02
C ILE A 45 2.25 -10.42 0.00
N ALA A 46 1.19 -11.10 -0.47
CA ALA A 46 0.18 -11.69 0.38
C ALA A 46 0.78 -12.73 1.35
N VAL A 47 1.70 -13.57 0.86
CA VAL A 47 2.45 -14.53 1.69
C VAL A 47 3.33 -13.81 2.71
N VAL A 48 4.14 -12.83 2.29
CA VAL A 48 5.07 -12.09 3.18
C VAL A 48 4.34 -11.32 4.27
N LEU A 49 3.19 -10.73 3.96
CA LEU A 49 2.40 -9.92 4.90
C LEU A 49 1.33 -10.72 5.63
N ILE A 50 1.17 -12.01 5.34
CA ILE A 50 0.15 -12.90 5.93
C ILE A 50 -1.26 -12.33 5.71
N LEU A 51 -1.58 -12.03 4.45
CA LEU A 51 -2.86 -11.46 4.03
C LEU A 51 -3.44 -12.23 2.84
N GLU A 52 -4.71 -11.99 2.55
CA GLU A 52 -5.31 -12.47 1.30
C GLU A 52 -4.85 -11.63 0.10
N GLU A 53 -4.61 -12.28 -1.05
CA GLU A 53 -4.23 -11.61 -2.30
C GLU A 53 -5.24 -10.52 -2.72
N LYS A 54 -6.55 -10.74 -2.48
CA LYS A 54 -7.60 -9.75 -2.76
C LYS A 54 -7.39 -8.43 -2.02
N THR A 55 -6.82 -8.50 -0.81
CA THR A 55 -6.48 -7.31 -0.01
C THR A 55 -5.37 -6.51 -0.67
N ILE A 56 -4.36 -7.20 -1.20
CA ILE A 56 -3.23 -6.59 -1.91
C ILE A 56 -3.71 -5.91 -3.19
N ARG A 57 -4.59 -6.56 -3.97
CA ARG A 57 -5.22 -5.99 -5.17
C ARG A 57 -5.98 -4.70 -4.84
N ARG A 58 -6.85 -4.75 -3.83
CA ARG A 58 -7.62 -3.60 -3.36
C ARG A 58 -6.71 -2.45 -2.92
N TRP A 59 -5.60 -2.73 -2.25
CA TRP A 59 -4.65 -1.70 -1.84
C TRP A 59 -3.98 -1.03 -3.03
N LYS A 60 -3.64 -1.76 -4.09
CA LYS A 60 -3.12 -1.16 -5.33
C LYS A 60 -4.16 -0.27 -6.00
N GLU A 61 -5.38 -0.76 -6.20
CA GLU A 61 -6.45 0.02 -6.84
C GLU A 61 -6.70 1.33 -6.10
N ARG A 62 -6.82 1.26 -4.76
CA ARG A 62 -6.98 2.45 -3.92
C ARG A 62 -5.77 3.38 -3.96
N TYR A 63 -4.56 2.84 -4.10
CA TYR A 63 -3.38 3.66 -4.27
C TYR A 63 -3.44 4.40 -5.62
N GLN A 64 -3.82 3.76 -6.71
CA GLN A 64 -3.85 4.37 -8.04
C GLN A 64 -4.88 5.52 -8.14
N VAL A 65 -6.01 5.42 -7.44
CA VAL A 65 -7.06 6.47 -7.45
C VAL A 65 -6.95 7.49 -6.32
N ARG A 66 -5.90 7.40 -5.48
CA ARG A 66 -5.73 8.29 -4.32
C ARG A 66 -5.56 9.74 -4.77
N LYS A 67 -6.10 10.68 -3.99
CA LYS A 67 -5.83 12.12 -4.16
C LYS A 67 -4.46 12.53 -3.60
N ASN A 68 -4.04 11.91 -2.50
CA ASN A 68 -2.76 12.14 -1.84
C ASN A 68 -2.38 10.92 -0.99
N ILE A 69 -1.12 10.87 -0.54
CA ILE A 69 -0.57 9.71 0.21
C ILE A 69 -1.20 9.59 1.60
N THR A 70 -1.43 10.70 2.30
CA THR A 70 -2.04 10.67 3.65
C THR A 70 -3.45 10.11 3.62
N GLY A 71 -4.26 10.52 2.64
CA GLY A 71 -5.61 10.00 2.42
C GLY A 71 -5.66 8.53 1.98
N TYR A 72 -4.55 7.97 1.48
CA TYR A 72 -4.41 6.54 1.24
C TYR A 72 -4.01 5.77 2.52
N ILE A 73 -3.08 6.30 3.30
CA ILE A 73 -2.58 5.64 4.52
C ILE A 73 -3.65 5.66 5.61
N PHE A 74 -4.19 6.85 5.90
CA PHE A 74 -5.08 7.14 7.03
C PHE A 74 -6.55 7.17 6.64
N ILE A 75 -6.99 6.22 5.83
CA ILE A 75 -8.40 6.12 5.43
C ILE A 75 -9.26 5.95 6.69
N PRO A 76 -10.27 6.81 6.93
CA PRO A 76 -11.21 6.64 8.02
C PRO A 76 -11.91 5.29 7.89
N LYS A 77 -12.00 4.53 8.99
CA LYS A 77 -12.69 3.22 9.01
C LYS A 77 -14.14 3.32 8.52
N ASN A 78 -14.76 4.49 8.65
CA ASN A 78 -16.14 4.78 8.26
C ASN A 78 -16.33 5.05 6.75
N ALA A 79 -15.24 5.16 5.98
CA ALA A 79 -15.28 5.36 4.53
C ALA A 79 -15.30 4.03 3.74
N VAL A 80 -15.31 2.91 4.45
CA VAL A 80 -15.56 1.58 3.89
C VAL A 80 -16.87 1.13 4.51
N GLY A 81 -17.96 1.28 3.76
CA GLY A 81 -19.28 0.82 4.19
C GLY A 81 -19.20 -0.64 4.62
N ILE A 82 -19.42 -0.86 5.92
CA ILE A 82 -19.95 -2.08 6.50
C ILE A 82 -21.35 -1.69 6.97
#